data_AF-A0A662ISS0-F1
#
_entry.id   AF-A0A662ISS0-F1
#
_cell.length_a   1.000
_cell.length_b   1.000
_cell.length_c   1.000
_cell.angle_alpha   90.00
_cell.angle_beta   90.00
_cell.angle_gamma   90.00
#
_symmetry.space_group_name_H-M   'P 1'
#
loop_
_entity.id
_entity.type
_entity.pdbx_description
1 polymer ?
#
loop_
_entity_poly.entity_id
_entity_poly.type
_entity_poly.pdbx_seq_one_letter_code
_entity_poly.pdbx_strand_id
1 'polypeptide(L)'
;MPPVIVATTLEYTWKSLKRDGVPLENIDETKLLDLFKALGQKIIAKEAIPDVLKAMAEKPDLPVMTIIEQLGLKTMSLEEVYSLVERIVNENKEVIMNKGERAIKMIMGKVMSILRGKVDGKLVSDIVKEKVSQVIQSRS
;
A
#
# COMPACT_ATOMS: atom_id res chain seq x y z
N MET A 1 -8.60 17.28 4.34
CA MET A 1 -8.87 15.94 3.76
C MET A 1 -10.13 16.04 2.91
N PRO A 2 -10.21 15.41 1.72
CA PRO A 2 -11.44 15.40 0.94
C PRO A 2 -12.56 14.63 1.66
N PRO A 3 -13.77 15.19 1.84
CA PRO A 3 -14.91 14.52 2.47
C PRO A 3 -15.26 13.16 1.84
N VAL A 4 -14.99 13.01 0.54
CA VAL A 4 -15.21 11.79 -0.23
C VAL A 4 -14.44 10.60 0.33
N ILE A 5 -13.23 10.78 0.86
CA ILE A 5 -12.43 9.66 1.37
C ILE A 5 -13.04 9.09 2.66
N VAL A 6 -13.55 9.97 3.53
CA VAL A 6 -14.25 9.57 4.76
C VAL A 6 -15.54 8.82 4.39
N ALA A 7 -16.33 9.37 3.45
CA ALA A 7 -17.55 8.74 2.96
C ALA A 7 -17.29 7.35 2.34
N THR A 8 -16.31 7.22 1.43
CA THR A 8 -15.97 5.93 0.82
C THR A 8 -15.43 4.91 1.83
N THR A 9 -14.67 5.36 2.82
CA THR A 9 -14.18 4.50 3.90
C THR A 9 -15.35 3.90 4.70
N LEU A 10 -16.27 4.76 5.14
CA LEU A 10 -17.41 4.34 5.96
C LEU A 10 -18.49 3.61 5.16
N GLU A 11 -18.70 3.96 3.90
CA GLU A 11 -19.78 3.38 3.11
C GLU A 11 -19.39 2.04 2.46
N TYR A 12 -18.16 1.94 1.94
CA TYR A 12 -17.72 0.75 1.20
C TYR A 12 -16.78 -0.12 2.03
N THR A 13 -15.71 0.46 2.59
CA THR A 13 -14.67 -0.32 3.29
C THR A 13 -15.23 -0.93 4.57
N TRP A 14 -15.92 -0.14 5.38
CA TRP A 14 -16.54 -0.61 6.62
C TRP A 14 -17.57 -1.72 6.38
N LYS A 15 -18.48 -1.55 5.42
CA LYS A 15 -19.48 -2.58 5.08
C LYS A 15 -18.82 -3.86 4.56
N SER A 16 -17.76 -3.72 3.77
CA SER A 16 -16.99 -4.88 3.29
C SER A 16 -16.37 -5.66 4.44
N LEU A 17 -15.62 -4.98 5.31
CA LEU A 17 -14.95 -5.63 6.45
C LEU A 17 -15.95 -6.28 7.41
N LYS A 18 -17.10 -5.64 7.64
CA LYS A 18 -18.17 -6.23 8.45
C LYS A 18 -18.71 -7.53 7.85
N ARG A 19 -18.87 -7.59 6.52
CA ARG A 19 -19.28 -8.81 5.81
C ARG A 19 -18.19 -9.89 5.86
N ASP A 20 -16.93 -9.50 5.92
CA ASP A 20 -15.78 -10.40 6.08
C ASP A 20 -15.59 -10.87 7.54
N GLY A 21 -16.53 -10.52 8.43
CA GLY A 21 -16.53 -10.97 9.83
C GLY A 21 -15.56 -10.22 10.74
N VAL A 22 -15.05 -9.06 10.31
CA VAL A 22 -14.19 -8.22 11.16
C VAL A 22 -15.02 -7.59 12.27
N PRO A 23 -14.62 -7.71 13.56
CA PRO A 23 -15.38 -7.20 14.71
C PRO A 23 -15.19 -5.69 14.87
N LEU A 24 -15.71 -4.91 13.92
CA LEU A 24 -15.55 -3.46 13.88
C LEU A 24 -16.19 -2.75 15.09
N GLU A 25 -17.07 -3.40 15.82
CA GLU A 25 -17.62 -2.96 17.10
C GLU A 25 -16.57 -2.74 18.19
N ASN A 26 -15.38 -3.34 18.04
CA ASN A 26 -14.25 -3.12 18.94
C ASN A 26 -13.54 -1.79 18.70
N ILE A 27 -13.89 -1.06 17.63
CA ILE A 27 -13.25 0.20 17.26
C ILE A 27 -14.08 1.36 17.81
N ASP A 28 -13.49 2.09 18.76
CA ASP A 28 -14.07 3.33 19.26
C ASP A 28 -13.91 4.51 18.28
N GLU A 29 -14.70 5.56 18.51
CA GLU A 29 -14.68 6.78 17.70
C GLU A 29 -13.33 7.51 17.78
N THR A 30 -12.66 7.48 18.94
CA THR A 30 -11.36 8.13 19.12
C THR A 30 -10.29 7.55 18.20
N LYS A 31 -10.28 6.23 18.02
CA LYS A 31 -9.37 5.53 17.12
C LYS A 31 -9.71 5.78 15.66
N LEU A 32 -10.99 5.86 15.30
CA LEU A 32 -11.37 6.25 13.94
C LEU A 32 -10.87 7.66 13.62
N LEU A 33 -11.00 8.59 14.57
CA LEU A 33 -10.48 9.93 14.42
C LEU A 33 -8.95 9.90 14.25
N ASP A 34 -8.22 9.08 15.00
CA ASP A 34 -6.77 8.97 14.88
C ASP A 34 -6.32 8.34 13.56
N LEU A 35 -7.06 7.36 13.03
CA LEU A 35 -6.86 6.84 11.68
C LEU A 35 -7.01 7.96 10.63
N PHE A 36 -8.07 8.76 10.73
CA PHE A 36 -8.30 9.87 9.83
C PHE A 36 -7.24 10.98 10.00
N LYS A 37 -6.75 11.26 11.22
CA LYS A 37 -5.62 12.17 11.43
C LYS A 37 -4.36 11.65 10.74
N ALA A 38 -4.02 10.38 10.90
CA ALA A 38 -2.85 9.77 10.27
C ALA A 38 -2.92 9.87 8.73
N LEU A 39 -4.11 9.62 8.16
CA LEU A 39 -4.35 9.82 6.74
C LEU A 39 -4.24 11.30 6.32
N GLY A 40 -4.82 12.21 7.10
CA GLY A 40 -4.77 13.65 6.85
C GLY A 40 -3.36 14.23 6.91
N GLN A 41 -2.50 13.67 7.75
CA GLN A 41 -1.08 13.99 7.89
C GLN A 41 -0.20 13.26 6.86
N LYS A 42 -0.79 12.47 5.95
CA LYS A 42 -0.08 11.64 4.97
C LYS A 42 0.88 10.61 5.59
N ILE A 43 0.64 10.20 6.84
CA ILE A 43 1.43 9.15 7.50
C ILE A 43 1.15 7.79 6.86
N ILE A 44 -0.08 7.57 6.40
CA ILE A 44 -0.50 6.36 5.67
C ILE A 44 -1.13 6.76 4.34
N ALA A 45 -1.11 5.84 3.37
CA ALA A 45 -1.87 5.98 2.13
C ALA A 45 -3.33 5.55 2.34
N LYS A 46 -4.24 5.98 1.45
CA LYS A 46 -5.67 5.59 1.49
C LYS A 46 -5.84 4.07 1.36
N GLU A 47 -4.92 3.40 0.68
CA GLU A 47 -4.87 1.96 0.48
C GLU A 47 -4.60 1.18 1.77
N ALA A 48 -4.02 1.81 2.79
CA ALA A 48 -3.75 1.17 4.09
C ALA A 48 -5.01 1.05 4.96
N ILE A 49 -6.07 1.83 4.67
CA ILE A 49 -7.26 1.94 5.52
C ILE A 49 -7.87 0.57 5.86
N PRO A 50 -8.11 -0.36 4.91
CA PRO A 50 -8.71 -1.65 5.24
C PRO A 50 -7.85 -2.48 6.20
N ASP A 51 -6.53 -2.52 5.97
CA ASP A 51 -5.59 -3.30 6.78
C ASP A 51 -5.47 -2.71 8.20
N VAL A 52 -5.44 -1.38 8.32
CA VAL A 52 -5.40 -0.70 9.62
C VAL A 52 -6.72 -0.90 10.38
N LEU A 53 -7.88 -0.78 9.74
CA LEU A 53 -9.18 -1.04 10.37
C LEU A 53 -9.28 -2.48 10.89
N LYS A 54 -8.83 -3.47 10.10
CA LYS A 54 -8.81 -4.86 10.52
C LYS A 54 -7.94 -5.07 11.76
N ALA A 55 -6.73 -4.52 11.76
CA ALA A 55 -5.84 -4.63 12.91
C ALA A 55 -6.34 -3.86 14.15
N MET A 56 -7.03 -2.73 13.96
CA MET A 56 -7.69 -1.99 15.04
C MET A 56 -8.79 -2.81 15.70
N ALA A 57 -9.59 -3.53 14.91
CA ALA A 57 -10.64 -4.42 15.41
C ALA A 57 -10.08 -5.64 16.16
N GLU A 58 -8.96 -6.20 15.70
CA GLU A 58 -8.27 -7.34 16.33
C GLU A 58 -7.48 -6.94 17.59
N LYS A 59 -6.99 -5.70 17.65
CA LYS A 59 -6.15 -5.17 18.74
C LYS A 59 -6.68 -3.83 19.25
N PRO A 60 -7.86 -3.83 19.91
CA PRO A 60 -8.52 -2.59 20.35
C PRO A 60 -7.77 -1.84 21.45
N ASP A 61 -6.80 -2.46 22.13
CA ASP A 61 -6.00 -1.76 23.16
C ASP A 61 -4.76 -1.05 22.60
N LEU A 62 -4.34 -1.35 21.37
CA LEU A 62 -3.13 -0.74 20.80
C LEU A 62 -3.40 0.64 20.18
N PRO A 63 -2.52 1.64 20.37
CA PRO A 63 -2.60 2.91 19.66
C PRO A 63 -2.54 2.72 18.13
N VAL A 64 -3.30 3.54 17.39
CA VAL A 64 -3.34 3.47 15.91
C VAL A 64 -1.95 3.63 15.29
N MET A 65 -1.12 4.53 15.83
CA MET A 65 0.26 4.70 15.38
C MET A 65 1.12 3.44 15.54
N THR A 66 0.96 2.72 16.66
CA THR A 66 1.66 1.45 16.90
C THR A 66 1.19 0.38 15.90
N ILE A 67 -0.10 0.34 15.57
CA ILE A 67 -0.64 -0.58 14.56
C ILE A 67 -0.03 -0.28 13.18
N ILE A 68 0.00 1.00 12.78
CA ILE A 68 0.59 1.44 11.50
C ILE A 68 2.06 1.04 11.41
N GLU A 69 2.82 1.21 12.50
CA GLU A 69 4.23 0.82 12.56
C GLU A 69 4.42 -0.69 12.48
N GLN A 70 3.65 -1.48 13.22
CA GLN A 70 3.73 -2.95 13.19
C GLN A 70 3.36 -3.54 11.83
N LEU A 71 2.41 -2.93 11.13
CA LEU A 71 2.04 -3.32 9.76
C LEU A 71 3.02 -2.79 8.72
N GLY A 72 3.93 -1.90 9.11
CA GLY A 72 4.84 -1.22 8.20
C GLY A 72 4.11 -0.38 7.16
N LEU A 73 2.96 0.23 7.49
CA LEU A 73 2.12 0.95 6.53
C LEU A 73 2.42 2.45 6.42
N LYS A 74 3.53 2.90 7.03
CA LYS A 74 4.00 4.28 6.85
C LYS A 74 4.25 4.56 5.37
N THR A 75 3.83 5.74 4.92
CA THR A 75 4.09 6.22 3.57
C THR A 75 5.59 6.29 3.32
N MET A 76 5.95 6.04 2.06
CA MET A 76 7.31 6.22 1.56
C MET A 76 7.33 7.42 0.62
N SER A 77 8.47 8.13 0.58
CA SER A 77 8.69 9.18 -0.39
C SER A 77 8.73 8.62 -1.82
N LEU A 78 8.52 9.49 -2.80
CA LEU A 78 8.58 9.09 -4.20
C LEU A 78 9.98 8.54 -4.56
N GLU A 79 11.03 9.19 -4.06
CA GLU A 79 12.43 8.82 -4.25
C GLU A 79 12.76 7.44 -3.66
N GLU A 80 12.23 7.15 -2.47
CA GLU A 80 12.38 5.84 -1.82
C GLU A 80 11.69 4.74 -2.63
N VAL A 81 10.48 5.03 -3.16
CA VAL A 81 9.74 4.11 -4.02
C VAL A 81 10.51 3.84 -5.32
N TYR A 82 11.02 4.88 -5.99
CA TYR A 82 11.84 4.73 -7.19
C TYR A 82 13.09 3.88 -6.93
N SER A 83 13.82 4.19 -5.86
CA SER A 83 15.04 3.49 -5.47
C SER A 83 14.79 2.01 -5.17
N LEU A 84 13.68 1.70 -4.49
CA LEU A 84 13.30 0.32 -4.22
C LEU A 84 12.95 -0.44 -5.50
N VAL A 85 12.14 0.16 -6.38
CA VAL A 85 11.76 -0.48 -7.65
C VAL A 85 12.98 -0.71 -8.53
N GLU A 86 13.85 0.29 -8.65
CA GLU A 86 15.10 0.19 -9.41
C GLU A 86 16.00 -0.93 -8.88
N ARG A 87 16.17 -1.04 -7.56
CA ARG A 87 16.91 -2.13 -6.95
C ARG A 87 16.34 -3.50 -7.32
N ILE A 88 15.03 -3.70 -7.16
CA ILE A 88 14.37 -4.97 -7.50
C ILE A 88 14.50 -5.27 -9.00
N VAL A 89 14.36 -4.27 -9.87
CA VAL A 89 14.54 -4.44 -11.32
C VAL A 89 15.97 -4.87 -11.64
N ASN A 90 16.98 -4.22 -11.04
CA ASN A 90 18.39 -4.54 -11.24
C ASN A 90 18.74 -5.95 -10.73
N GLU A 91 18.24 -6.34 -9.55
CA GLU A 91 18.41 -7.70 -9.00
C GLU A 91 17.80 -8.79 -9.89
N ASN A 92 16.84 -8.43 -10.77
CA ASN A 92 16.13 -9.37 -11.63
C ASN A 92 16.40 -9.11 -13.12
N LYS A 93 17.47 -8.36 -13.45
CA LYS A 93 17.75 -7.89 -14.81
C LYS A 93 17.84 -9.03 -15.82
N GLU A 94 18.52 -10.12 -15.48
CA GLU A 94 18.64 -11.31 -16.34
C GLU A 94 17.27 -11.95 -16.65
N VAL A 95 16.43 -12.10 -15.62
CA VAL A 95 15.09 -12.66 -15.79
C VAL A 95 14.23 -11.75 -16.65
N ILE A 96 14.36 -10.43 -16.49
CA ILE A 96 13.66 -9.43 -17.31
C ILE A 96 14.13 -9.53 -18.76
N MET A 97 15.44 -9.58 -19.02
CA MET A 97 15.99 -9.71 -20.37
C MET A 97 15.53 -11.00 -21.07
N ASN A 98 15.40 -12.10 -20.33
CA ASN A 98 14.96 -13.39 -20.87
C ASN A 98 13.45 -13.46 -21.11
N LYS A 99 12.63 -12.88 -20.21
CA LYS A 99 11.16 -12.99 -20.27
C LYS A 99 10.48 -11.78 -20.93
N GLY A 100 11.20 -10.69 -21.16
CA GLY A 100 10.65 -9.44 -21.68
C GLY A 100 9.51 -8.92 -20.80
N GLU A 101 8.45 -8.42 -21.44
CA GLU A 101 7.27 -7.89 -20.76
C GLU A 101 6.58 -8.90 -19.83
N ARG A 102 6.75 -10.22 -20.07
CA ARG A 102 6.18 -11.26 -19.19
C ARG A 102 6.78 -11.22 -17.79
N ALA A 103 7.93 -10.57 -17.60
CA ALA A 103 8.52 -10.34 -16.28
C ALA A 103 7.76 -9.29 -15.46
N ILE A 104 6.99 -8.39 -16.07
CA ILE A 104 6.31 -7.27 -15.38
C ILE A 104 5.46 -7.78 -14.22
N LYS A 105 4.65 -8.84 -14.43
CA LYS A 105 3.80 -9.41 -13.36
C LYS A 105 4.62 -9.95 -12.19
N MET A 106 5.76 -10.57 -12.48
CA MET A 106 6.67 -11.10 -11.46
C MET A 106 7.31 -9.97 -10.65
N ILE A 107 7.86 -8.95 -11.33
CA ILE A 107 8.46 -7.78 -10.68
C ILE A 107 7.42 -7.04 -9.85
N MET A 108 6.22 -6.83 -10.41
CA MET A 108 5.11 -6.21 -9.70
C MET A 108 4.77 -6.95 -8.40
N GLY A 109 4.74 -8.29 -8.42
CA GLY A 109 4.52 -9.09 -7.22
C GLY A 109 5.59 -8.84 -6.14
N LYS A 110 6.87 -8.79 -6.52
CA LYS A 110 7.99 -8.51 -5.60
C LYS A 110 7.97 -7.09 -5.04
N VAL A 111 7.61 -6.11 -5.87
CA VAL A 111 7.51 -4.72 -5.43
C VAL A 111 6.31 -4.55 -4.49
N MET A 112 5.16 -5.11 -4.85
CA MET A 112 3.93 -5.02 -4.07
C MET A 112 3.99 -5.77 -2.74
N SER A 113 4.82 -6.81 -2.59
CA SER A 113 5.02 -7.42 -1.27
C SER A 113 5.67 -6.47 -0.26
N ILE A 114 6.28 -5.38 -0.72
CA ILE A 114 6.94 -4.38 0.13
C ILE A 114 6.15 -3.07 0.18
N LEU A 115 5.61 -2.62 -0.96
CA LEU A 115 4.98 -1.31 -1.10
C LEU A 115 3.45 -1.30 -0.90
N ARG A 116 2.81 -2.46 -0.85
CA ARG A 116 1.35 -2.53 -0.65
C ARG A 116 0.95 -1.73 0.59
N GLY A 117 -0.04 -0.86 0.43
CA GLY A 117 -0.57 0.00 1.49
C GLY A 117 0.30 1.21 1.84
N LYS A 118 1.57 1.28 1.39
CA LYS A 118 2.47 2.42 1.64
C LYS A 118 2.35 3.52 0.59
N VAL A 119 1.94 3.18 -0.63
CA VAL A 119 1.87 4.12 -1.75
C VAL A 119 0.75 3.73 -2.72
N ASP A 120 0.30 4.68 -3.53
CA ASP A 120 -0.74 4.47 -4.53
C ASP A 120 -0.31 3.39 -5.54
N GLY A 121 -1.12 2.35 -5.68
CA GLY A 121 -0.78 1.18 -6.50
C GLY A 121 -0.64 1.49 -7.99
N LYS A 122 -1.30 2.54 -8.49
CA LYS A 122 -1.16 2.99 -9.88
C LYS A 122 0.24 3.59 -10.10
N LEU A 123 0.69 4.43 -9.18
CA LEU A 123 2.04 4.98 -9.23
C LEU A 123 3.10 3.87 -9.27
N VAL A 124 2.98 2.86 -8.40
CA VAL A 124 3.91 1.70 -8.41
C VAL A 124 3.88 0.98 -9.76
N SER A 125 2.67 0.73 -10.29
CA SER A 125 2.50 0.08 -11.59
C SER A 125 3.24 0.82 -12.70
N ASP A 126 3.10 2.14 -12.73
CA ASP A 126 3.68 2.96 -13.79
C ASP A 126 5.21 2.95 -13.71
N ILE A 127 5.79 3.11 -12.51
CA ILE A 127 7.24 3.05 -12.28
C ILE A 127 7.81 1.66 -12.65
N VAL A 128 7.13 0.58 -12.26
CA VAL A 128 7.57 -0.79 -12.59
C VAL A 128 7.58 -1.02 -14.09
N LYS A 129 6.52 -0.63 -14.80
CA LYS A 129 6.43 -0.78 -16.26
C LYS A 129 7.53 0.02 -16.96
N GLU A 130 7.76 1.25 -16.53
CA GLU A 130 8.81 2.12 -17.07
C GLU A 130 10.20 1.47 -16.93
N LYS A 131 10.59 1.12 -15.70
CA LYS A 131 11.92 0.55 -15.42
C LYS A 131 12.15 -0.80 -16.08
N VAL A 132 11.14 -1.67 -16.13
CA VAL A 132 11.24 -2.95 -16.86
C VAL A 132 11.40 -2.71 -18.36
N SER A 133 10.66 -1.76 -18.94
CA SER A 133 10.77 -1.43 -20.37
C SER A 133 12.16 -0.88 -20.72
N GLN A 134 12.76 -0.05 -19.87
CA GLN A 134 14.13 0.45 -20.04
C GLN A 134 15.16 -0.70 -20.09
N VAL A 135 15.02 -1.71 -19.23
CA VAL A 135 15.88 -2.90 -19.26
C VAL A 135 15.71 -3.70 -20.55
N ILE A 136 14.49 -3.80 -21.07
CA ILE A 136 14.22 -4.52 -22.32
C ILE A 136 14.79 -3.75 -23.52
N GLN A 137 14.63 -2.44 -23.57
CA GLN A 137 15.08 -1.59 -24.68
C GLN A 137 16.60 -1.44 -24.73
N SER A 138 17.30 -1.51 -23.60
CA SER A 138 18.78 -1.49 -23.57
C SER A 138 19.44 -2.74 -24.18
N ARG A 139 18.64 -3.71 -24.65
CA ARG A 139 19.07 -4.87 -25.45
C ARG A 139 19.01 -4.62 -26.97
N SER A 140 18.24 -3.62 -27.42
CA SER A 140 18.07 -3.24 -28.82
C SER A 140 19.15 -2.27 -29.28
#